data_AF-A0A1H0WJX8-F1
#
_entry.id   AF-A0A1H0WJX8-F1
#
_cell.length_a   1.000
_cell.length_b   1.000
_cell.length_c   1.000
_cell.angle_alpha   90.00
_cell.angle_beta   90.00
_cell.angle_gamma   90.00
#
_symmetry.space_group_name_H-M   'P 1'
#
loop_
_entity.id
_entity.type
_entity.pdbx_description
1 polymer ?
#
loop_
_entity_poly.entity_id
_entity_poly.type
_entity_poly.pdbx_seq_one_letter_code
_entity_poly.pdbx_strand_id
1 'polypeptide(L)'
;MASRTGKGNGEHPTIKAVNDEPIEPKQQWAYRKGARGPVTCVEVLRLGTARPARVRVRFVEDEYEGREDWVPPNRLKVRWKDAAAWQERDRQWNAVRDASADARGTTENDAAGWIFDLLPGHNYARQLCGRNEGALEITDIDALVEDLAIERARVVDDPVVFTAENGSLIVPWRVMHDLAQLIAQKYADHYTAEVTKEEREHEHEIRWGYMSGSTYISPEICAETDKEFRPLRDLVREWCGAEAVARQDELEALRTEVKRLGELVERAIDAVRNNGDEKTARELERDLGIPVEVLRQANRANQRRPGP
;
A
#
# COMPACT_ATOMS: atom_id res chain seq x y z
N MET A 1 -27.89 -38.27 49.07
CA MET A 1 -27.38 -37.01 49.66
C MET A 1 -25.88 -36.94 49.39
N ALA A 2 -25.49 -36.28 48.31
CA ALA A 2 -24.10 -36.14 47.91
C ALA A 2 -23.76 -34.67 47.83
N SER A 3 -22.85 -34.25 48.71
CA SER A 3 -22.18 -32.95 48.69
C SER A 3 -21.47 -32.74 47.35
N ARG A 4 -21.67 -31.57 46.73
CA ARG A 4 -20.75 -31.02 45.72
C ARG A 4 -20.30 -29.63 46.16
N THR A 5 -19.19 -29.61 46.85
CA THR A 5 -18.26 -28.50 46.95
C THR A 5 -17.66 -28.25 45.57
N GLY A 6 -17.93 -27.07 45.01
CA GLY A 6 -17.25 -26.53 43.84
C GLY A 6 -16.93 -25.06 44.09
N LYS A 7 -15.89 -24.80 44.89
CA LYS A 7 -15.23 -23.50 44.95
C LYS A 7 -14.55 -23.29 43.60
N GLY A 8 -15.20 -22.59 42.67
CA GLY A 8 -14.52 -21.98 41.55
C GLY A 8 -13.61 -20.88 42.09
N ASN A 9 -12.30 -21.03 41.94
CA ASN A 9 -11.35 -19.95 42.14
C ASN A 9 -11.82 -18.76 41.29
N GLY A 10 -12.09 -17.64 41.96
CA GLY A 10 -12.47 -16.39 41.32
C GLY A 10 -11.27 -15.85 40.56
N GLU A 11 -11.16 -16.19 39.28
CA GLU A 11 -10.44 -15.35 38.34
C GLU A 11 -11.18 -14.01 38.30
N HIS A 12 -10.54 -12.97 38.86
CA HIS A 12 -11.01 -11.62 38.66
C HIS A 12 -11.08 -11.35 37.14
N PRO A 13 -12.21 -10.88 36.59
CA PRO A 13 -12.30 -10.60 35.18
C PRO A 13 -11.26 -9.53 34.81
N THR A 14 -10.24 -9.93 34.06
CA THR A 14 -9.21 -9.02 33.54
C THR A 14 -9.85 -8.19 32.43
N ILE A 15 -10.24 -6.96 32.76
CA ILE A 15 -10.68 -5.97 31.78
C ILE A 15 -9.44 -5.25 31.26
N LYS A 16 -9.27 -5.23 29.95
CA LYS A 16 -8.17 -4.54 29.28
C LYS A 16 -8.60 -3.20 28.70
N ALA A 17 -7.67 -2.26 28.68
CA ALA A 17 -7.81 -0.99 27.98
C ALA A 17 -7.61 -1.17 26.47
N VAL A 18 -7.66 -0.06 25.71
CA VAL A 18 -7.42 -0.06 24.25
C VAL A 18 -6.03 -0.58 23.89
N ASN A 19 -5.04 -0.41 24.77
CA ASN A 19 -3.66 -0.83 24.55
C ASN A 19 -3.35 -2.22 25.14
N ASP A 20 -4.37 -3.04 25.38
CA ASP A 20 -4.26 -4.37 26.03
C ASP A 20 -3.69 -4.40 27.46
N GLU A 21 -3.39 -3.23 28.03
CA GLU A 21 -2.97 -3.10 29.42
C GLU A 21 -4.10 -3.50 30.39
N PRO A 22 -3.78 -4.26 31.45
CA PRO A 22 -4.74 -4.64 32.47
C PRO A 22 -5.17 -3.41 33.29
N ILE A 23 -6.48 -3.22 33.39
CA ILE A 23 -7.07 -2.17 34.22
C ILE A 23 -7.31 -2.73 35.61
N GLU A 24 -6.77 -2.07 36.64
CA GLU A 24 -6.97 -2.44 38.04
C GLU A 24 -7.51 -1.28 38.88
N PRO A 25 -8.17 -1.57 40.02
CA PRO A 25 -8.58 -0.54 40.97
C PRO A 25 -7.42 0.33 41.48
N LYS A 26 -7.73 1.57 41.85
CA LYS A 26 -6.83 2.64 42.31
C LYS A 26 -5.82 3.15 41.28
N GLN A 27 -5.88 2.64 40.06
CA GLN A 27 -5.05 3.15 38.97
C GLN A 27 -5.64 4.42 38.39
N GLN A 28 -4.79 5.37 38.03
CA GLN A 28 -5.17 6.57 37.29
C GLN A 28 -5.00 6.37 35.78
N TRP A 29 -6.02 6.76 35.04
CA TRP A 29 -6.13 6.57 33.60
C TRP A 29 -6.58 7.85 32.89
N ALA A 30 -6.14 7.99 31.65
CA ALA A 30 -6.62 9.03 30.74
C ALA A 30 -7.98 8.62 30.15
N TYR A 31 -9.03 9.37 30.48
CA TYR A 31 -10.38 9.16 29.96
C TYR A 31 -10.69 10.13 28.81
N ARG A 32 -11.29 9.63 27.72
CA ARG A 32 -11.80 10.46 26.61
C ARG A 32 -13.28 10.21 26.32
N LYS A 33 -14.12 11.24 26.48
CA LYS A 33 -15.56 11.19 26.18
C LYS A 33 -15.90 10.95 24.71
N GLY A 34 -15.04 11.40 23.79
CA GLY A 34 -15.25 11.35 22.34
C GLY A 34 -14.17 10.59 21.55
N ALA A 35 -14.32 10.62 20.22
CA ALA A 35 -13.29 10.14 19.30
C ALA A 35 -12.10 11.10 19.21
N ARG A 36 -12.34 12.41 19.37
CA ARG A 36 -11.37 13.51 19.46
C ARG A 36 -11.60 14.30 20.76
N GLY A 37 -10.64 15.15 21.12
CA GLY A 37 -10.73 16.06 22.27
C GLY A 37 -9.76 15.72 23.40
N PRO A 38 -9.71 16.57 24.44
CA PRO A 38 -8.81 16.40 25.57
C PRO A 38 -9.14 15.15 26.39
N VAL A 39 -8.14 14.67 27.13
CA VAL A 39 -8.29 13.61 28.12
C VAL A 39 -8.34 14.20 29.52
N THR A 40 -9.12 13.55 30.40
CA THR A 40 -9.25 13.92 31.81
C THR A 40 -8.73 12.79 32.69
N CYS A 41 -8.15 13.13 33.84
CA CYS A 41 -7.69 12.16 34.83
C CYS A 41 -8.88 11.47 35.52
N VAL A 42 -8.89 10.13 35.48
CA VAL A 42 -9.85 9.34 36.24
C VAL A 42 -9.16 8.26 37.06
N GLU A 43 -9.64 8.03 38.28
CA GLU A 43 -9.24 6.92 39.14
C GLU A 43 -10.21 5.75 38.95
N VAL A 44 -9.68 4.56 38.70
CA VAL A 44 -10.48 3.34 38.61
C VAL A 44 -10.90 2.90 40.01
N LEU A 45 -12.20 2.88 40.27
CA LEU A 45 -12.73 2.42 41.56
C LEU A 45 -13.00 0.92 41.55
N ARG A 46 -13.63 0.42 40.47
CA ARG A 46 -14.11 -0.96 40.40
C ARG A 46 -14.28 -1.45 38.97
N LEU A 47 -13.99 -2.73 38.76
CA LEU A 47 -14.30 -3.45 37.52
C LEU A 47 -15.71 -4.05 37.60
N GLY A 48 -16.52 -3.82 36.56
CA GLY A 48 -17.85 -4.39 36.44
C GLY A 48 -17.79 -5.86 36.01
N THR A 49 -18.65 -6.69 36.59
CA THR A 49 -18.71 -8.14 36.28
C THR A 49 -19.77 -8.48 35.22
N ALA A 50 -20.69 -7.56 34.95
CA ALA A 50 -21.76 -7.74 33.97
C ALA A 50 -21.25 -7.47 32.54
N ARG A 51 -21.89 -8.11 31.55
CA ARG A 51 -21.66 -7.83 30.13
C ARG A 51 -22.70 -6.81 29.62
N PRO A 52 -22.29 -5.80 28.82
CA PRO A 52 -20.93 -5.52 28.36
C PRO A 52 -20.03 -4.99 29.50
N ALA A 53 -18.73 -5.28 29.42
CA ALA A 53 -17.76 -4.86 30.43
C ALA A 53 -17.80 -3.33 30.65
N ARG A 54 -17.77 -2.92 31.91
CA ARG A 54 -17.77 -1.51 32.35
C ARG A 54 -16.76 -1.33 33.48
N VAL A 55 -16.21 -0.13 33.57
CA VAL A 55 -15.28 0.27 34.64
C VAL A 55 -15.90 1.44 35.37
N ARG A 56 -16.05 1.34 36.70
CA ARG A 56 -16.47 2.45 37.53
C ARG A 56 -15.26 3.31 37.80
N VAL A 57 -15.34 4.59 37.42
CA VAL A 57 -14.26 5.55 37.55
C VAL A 57 -14.72 6.76 38.35
N ARG A 58 -13.78 7.44 39.00
CA ARG A 58 -13.97 8.75 39.64
C ARG A 58 -13.13 9.78 38.90
N PHE A 59 -13.72 10.91 38.55
CA PHE A 59 -12.98 12.04 37.97
C PHE A 59 -12.14 12.71 39.05
N VAL A 60 -10.83 12.79 38.82
CA VAL A 60 -9.85 13.31 39.78
C VAL A 60 -9.61 14.81 39.55
N GLU A 61 -9.81 15.27 38.32
CA GLU A 61 -9.59 16.65 37.89
C GLU A 61 -10.79 17.14 37.04
N ASP A 62 -10.75 18.42 36.64
CA ASP A 62 -11.72 19.15 35.82
C ASP A 62 -13.08 19.49 36.50
N GLU A 63 -14.00 20.08 35.73
CA GLU A 63 -15.36 20.48 36.14
C GLU A 63 -16.23 19.32 36.67
N TYR A 64 -15.73 18.08 36.59
CA TYR A 64 -16.41 16.87 37.04
C TYR A 64 -15.76 16.24 38.27
N GLU A 65 -14.82 16.92 38.94
CA GLU A 65 -14.10 16.40 40.11
C GLU A 65 -15.05 15.73 41.13
N GLY A 66 -14.71 14.51 41.55
CA GLY A 66 -15.49 13.71 42.50
C GLY A 66 -16.71 12.99 41.92
N ARG A 67 -17.12 13.28 40.68
CA ARG A 67 -18.18 12.53 39.99
C ARG A 67 -17.70 11.10 39.73
N GLU A 68 -18.61 10.14 39.91
CA GLU A 68 -18.39 8.75 39.56
C GLU A 68 -19.27 8.33 38.39
N ASP A 69 -18.73 7.53 37.47
CA ASP A 69 -19.48 7.04 36.31
C ASP A 69 -19.04 5.62 35.90
N TRP A 70 -19.91 4.91 35.19
CA TRP A 70 -19.60 3.62 34.59
C TRP A 70 -19.26 3.80 33.12
N VAL A 71 -17.97 3.71 32.80
CA VAL A 71 -17.47 3.94 31.44
C VAL A 71 -17.14 2.62 30.73
N PRO A 72 -17.32 2.54 29.41
CA PRO A 72 -16.76 1.44 28.63
C PRO A 72 -15.22 1.44 28.70
N PRO A 73 -14.55 0.28 28.77
CA PRO A 73 -13.09 0.18 28.87
C PRO A 73 -12.34 0.90 27.75
N ASN A 74 -12.92 0.92 26.53
CA ASN A 74 -12.30 1.58 25.37
C ASN A 74 -12.20 3.12 25.48
N ARG A 75 -12.81 3.72 26.51
CA ARG A 75 -12.69 5.14 26.84
C ARG A 75 -11.44 5.46 27.68
N LEU A 76 -10.85 4.45 28.30
CA LEU A 76 -9.58 4.53 29.02
C LEU A 76 -8.45 4.24 28.02
N LYS A 77 -7.59 5.24 27.78
CA LYS A 77 -6.62 5.22 26.69
C LYS A 77 -5.26 4.69 27.14
N VAL A 78 -4.68 5.37 28.12
CA VAL A 78 -3.36 5.08 28.70
C VAL A 78 -3.40 5.39 30.19
N ARG A 79 -2.36 4.99 30.92
CA ARG A 79 -2.13 5.48 32.29
C ARG A 79 -2.01 7.00 32.30
N TRP A 80 -2.46 7.61 33.39
CA TRP A 80 -2.42 9.07 33.51
C TRP A 80 -0.99 9.64 33.38
N LYS A 81 0.01 8.93 33.91
CA LYS A 81 1.43 9.29 33.77
C LYS A 81 1.90 9.45 32.31
N ASP A 82 1.25 8.75 31.37
CA ASP A 82 1.59 8.73 29.95
C ASP A 82 0.59 9.57 29.11
N ALA A 83 -0.39 10.22 29.75
CA ALA A 83 -1.50 10.92 29.10
C ALA A 83 -1.02 12.06 28.20
N ALA A 84 -0.05 12.85 28.65
CA ALA A 84 0.48 13.99 27.90
C ALA A 84 1.15 13.55 26.60
N ALA A 85 2.03 12.54 26.66
CA ALA A 85 2.72 11.99 25.49
C ALA A 85 1.73 11.37 24.50
N TRP A 86 0.74 10.62 25.01
CA TRP A 86 -0.31 10.04 24.18
C TRP A 86 -1.18 11.11 23.51
N GLN A 87 -1.54 12.17 24.22
CA GLN A 87 -2.38 13.24 23.69
C GLN A 87 -1.65 14.05 22.62
N GLU A 88 -0.35 14.31 22.79
CA GLU A 88 0.46 14.94 21.76
C GLU A 88 0.51 14.09 20.50
N ARG A 89 0.71 12.77 20.63
CA ARG A 89 0.69 11.85 19.49
C ARG A 89 -0.67 11.78 18.81
N ASP A 90 -1.76 11.76 19.57
CA ASP A 90 -3.11 11.80 19.00
C ASP A 90 -3.34 13.12 18.24
N ARG A 91 -2.82 14.26 18.72
CA ARG A 91 -2.83 15.54 18.01
C ARG A 91 -2.07 15.45 16.69
N GLN A 92 -0.83 14.97 16.69
CA GLN A 92 0.01 14.81 15.49
C GLN A 92 -0.69 13.94 14.42
N TRP A 93 -1.19 12.77 14.81
CA TRP A 93 -1.94 11.92 13.89
C TRP A 93 -3.22 12.56 13.37
N ASN A 94 -3.95 13.33 14.21
CA ASN A 94 -5.13 14.03 13.75
C ASN A 94 -4.77 15.17 12.78
N ALA A 95 -3.66 15.88 13.00
CA ALA A 95 -3.18 16.92 12.10
C ALA A 95 -2.84 16.37 10.71
N VAL A 96 -2.12 15.24 10.64
CA VAL A 96 -1.82 14.56 9.36
C VAL A 96 -3.11 14.10 8.66
N ARG A 97 -4.05 13.50 9.41
CA ARG A 97 -5.33 13.06 8.83
C ARG A 97 -6.16 14.21 8.31
N ASP A 98 -6.21 15.32 9.04
CA ASP A 98 -6.97 16.50 8.64
C ASP A 98 -6.31 17.16 7.41
N ALA A 99 -4.96 17.21 7.35
CA ALA A 99 -4.21 17.69 6.20
C ALA A 99 -4.29 16.78 4.96
N SER A 100 -4.72 15.53 5.14
CA SER A 100 -4.78 14.50 4.08
C SER A 100 -6.22 14.08 3.76
N ALA A 101 -7.22 14.75 4.33
CA ALA A 101 -8.61 14.33 4.24
C ALA A 101 -9.14 14.33 2.80
N ASP A 102 -8.73 15.31 2.01
CA ASP A 102 -9.20 15.52 0.64
C ASP A 102 -8.63 14.50 -0.36
N ALA A 103 -7.59 13.76 0.02
CA ALA A 103 -6.95 12.75 -0.82
C ALA A 103 -7.67 11.40 -0.79
N ARG A 104 -8.50 11.15 0.23
CA ARG A 104 -9.10 9.83 0.44
C ARG A 104 -10.04 9.46 -0.71
N GLY A 105 -9.82 8.30 -1.29
CA GLY A 105 -10.63 7.78 -2.40
C GLY A 105 -10.52 8.59 -3.69
N THR A 106 -9.45 9.38 -3.86
CA THR A 106 -9.15 10.03 -5.15
C THR A 106 -8.19 9.18 -5.97
N THR A 107 -8.31 9.30 -7.29
CA THR A 107 -7.42 8.59 -8.23
C THR A 107 -5.96 8.96 -8.03
N GLU A 108 -5.66 10.19 -7.63
CA GLU A 108 -4.30 10.63 -7.31
C GLU A 108 -3.72 9.87 -6.11
N ASN A 109 -4.51 9.65 -5.06
CA ASN A 109 -4.07 8.90 -3.90
C ASN A 109 -3.82 7.42 -4.22
N ASP A 110 -4.65 6.84 -5.08
CA ASP A 110 -4.47 5.47 -5.55
C ASP A 110 -3.24 5.36 -6.47
N ALA A 111 -3.03 6.33 -7.37
CA ALA A 111 -1.85 6.40 -8.24
C ALA A 111 -0.56 6.55 -7.41
N ALA A 112 -0.56 7.42 -6.40
CA ALA A 112 0.58 7.55 -5.49
C ALA A 112 0.84 6.25 -4.72
N GLY A 113 -0.20 5.55 -4.26
CA GLY A 113 -0.10 4.23 -3.67
C GLY A 113 0.59 3.22 -4.59
N TRP A 114 0.12 3.12 -5.83
CA TRP A 114 0.67 2.24 -6.86
C TRP A 114 2.16 2.53 -7.14
N ILE A 115 2.54 3.82 -7.19
CA ILE A 115 3.94 4.25 -7.32
C ILE A 115 4.80 3.71 -6.17
N PHE A 116 4.37 3.87 -4.92
CA PHE A 116 5.14 3.38 -3.76
C PHE A 116 5.16 1.85 -3.66
N ASP A 117 4.07 1.17 -4.00
CA ASP A 117 3.98 -0.30 -3.95
C ASP A 117 4.87 -0.98 -4.99
N LEU A 118 5.11 -0.33 -6.13
CA LEU A 118 5.95 -0.84 -7.22
C LEU A 118 7.33 -0.17 -7.31
N LEU A 119 7.76 0.51 -6.25
CA LEU A 119 9.06 1.18 -6.22
C LEU A 119 10.22 0.17 -6.43
N PRO A 120 11.08 0.36 -7.46
CA PRO A 120 12.10 -0.62 -7.78
C PRO A 120 13.26 -0.60 -6.78
N GLY A 121 13.53 -1.74 -6.14
CA GLY A 121 14.76 -1.96 -5.37
C GLY A 121 14.83 -1.27 -4.00
N HIS A 122 13.75 -0.62 -3.56
CA HIS A 122 13.74 0.16 -2.32
C HIS A 122 12.45 -0.04 -1.52
N ASN A 123 12.58 -0.01 -0.19
CA ASN A 123 11.45 -0.04 0.76
C ASN A 123 11.68 1.02 1.85
N TYR A 124 11.98 2.25 1.42
CA TYR A 124 12.19 3.39 2.33
C TYR A 124 10.90 4.16 2.65
N ALA A 125 9.80 3.86 1.95
CA ALA A 125 8.52 4.51 2.17
C ALA A 125 7.35 3.58 1.82
N ARG A 126 6.24 3.72 2.54
CA ARG A 126 5.00 3.03 2.24
C ARG A 126 3.80 3.92 2.51
N GLN A 127 2.77 3.80 1.69
CA GLN A 127 1.49 4.44 1.96
C GLN A 127 0.83 3.78 3.18
N LEU A 128 0.21 4.59 4.02
CA LEU A 128 -0.61 4.12 5.13
C LEU A 128 -2.05 3.88 4.65
N CYS A 129 -2.69 2.84 5.19
CA CYS A 129 -4.05 2.45 4.79
C CYS A 129 -5.11 2.73 5.88
N GLY A 130 -6.38 2.60 5.50
CA GLY A 130 -7.53 2.72 6.39
C GLY A 130 -7.67 4.13 6.97
N ARG A 131 -7.67 4.25 8.30
CA ARG A 131 -7.89 5.56 8.95
C ARG A 131 -6.76 6.58 8.64
N ASN A 132 -5.60 6.10 8.22
CA ASN A 132 -4.43 6.91 7.90
C ASN A 132 -4.17 7.01 6.39
N GLU A 133 -5.12 6.59 5.56
CA GLU A 133 -5.08 6.81 4.12
C GLU A 133 -4.85 8.29 3.78
N GLY A 134 -4.04 8.54 2.74
CA GLY A 134 -3.54 9.86 2.38
C GLY A 134 -2.25 10.27 3.12
N ALA A 135 -1.68 9.41 3.96
CA ALA A 135 -0.39 9.66 4.61
C ALA A 135 0.67 8.64 4.19
N LEU A 136 1.93 9.04 4.24
CA LEU A 136 3.08 8.21 3.90
C LEU A 136 3.97 8.02 5.15
N GLU A 137 4.39 6.79 5.38
CA GLU A 137 5.41 6.44 6.36
C GLU A 137 6.75 6.27 5.62
N ILE A 138 7.74 7.08 5.97
CA ILE A 138 9.10 7.00 5.45
C ILE A 138 9.97 6.35 6.52
N THR A 139 10.44 5.14 6.26
CA THR A 139 11.27 4.33 7.15
C THR A 139 12.75 4.72 7.08
N ASP A 140 13.21 5.25 5.94
CA ASP A 140 14.58 5.73 5.74
C ASP A 140 14.59 7.02 4.89
N ILE A 141 14.59 8.16 5.59
CA ILE A 141 14.60 9.48 4.96
C ILE A 141 15.91 9.75 4.20
N ASP A 142 17.04 9.23 4.69
CA ASP A 142 18.33 9.53 4.09
C ASP A 142 18.49 8.77 2.77
N ALA A 143 18.04 7.50 2.73
CA ALA A 143 17.95 6.75 1.48
C ALA A 143 17.01 7.41 0.46
N LEU A 144 15.83 7.88 0.88
CA LEU A 144 14.88 8.59 -0.01
C LEU A 144 15.51 9.86 -0.61
N VAL A 145 16.18 10.66 0.22
CA VAL A 145 16.78 11.95 -0.16
C VAL A 145 17.96 11.75 -1.10
N GLU A 146 18.82 10.78 -0.81
CA GLU A 146 19.94 10.38 -1.69
C GLU A 146 19.41 9.87 -3.03
N ASP A 147 18.42 8.99 -2.98
CA ASP A 147 17.83 8.39 -4.16
C ASP A 147 17.19 9.46 -5.05
N LEU A 148 16.28 10.29 -4.52
CA LEU A 148 15.61 11.32 -5.32
C LEU A 148 16.47 12.56 -5.60
N ALA A 149 17.70 12.62 -5.05
CA ALA A 149 18.59 13.78 -5.14
C ALA A 149 17.90 15.11 -4.76
N ILE A 150 17.06 15.07 -3.71
CA ILE A 150 16.33 16.23 -3.19
C ILE A 150 16.99 16.76 -1.91
N GLU A 151 16.54 17.93 -1.44
CA GLU A 151 16.93 18.42 -0.12
C GLU A 151 16.02 17.80 0.96
N ARG A 152 16.62 17.33 2.07
CA ARG A 152 15.87 16.78 3.21
C ARG A 152 14.80 17.74 3.74
N ALA A 153 15.09 19.05 3.73
CA ALA A 153 14.17 20.13 4.11
C ALA A 153 12.82 20.05 3.38
N ARG A 154 12.80 19.63 2.11
CA ARG A 154 11.57 19.49 1.31
C ARG A 154 10.58 18.49 1.90
N VAL A 155 11.06 17.55 2.70
CA VAL A 155 10.22 16.52 3.34
C VAL A 155 9.93 16.88 4.80
N VAL A 156 10.91 17.41 5.54
CA VAL A 156 10.80 17.59 7.00
C VAL A 156 10.23 18.94 7.43
N ASP A 157 10.26 19.97 6.57
CA ASP A 157 9.82 21.33 6.94
C ASP A 157 8.31 21.52 6.96
N ASP A 158 7.55 20.51 6.52
CA ASP A 158 6.09 20.55 6.57
C ASP A 158 5.61 20.54 8.04
N PRO A 159 4.76 21.49 8.46
CA PRO A 159 4.41 21.68 9.87
C PRO A 159 3.62 20.53 10.50
N VAL A 160 3.03 19.62 9.70
CA VAL A 160 2.28 18.47 10.23
C VAL A 160 3.09 17.17 10.21
N VAL A 161 4.33 17.21 9.71
CA VAL A 161 5.25 16.08 9.74
C VAL A 161 5.71 15.80 11.17
N PHE A 162 5.80 14.52 11.51
CA PHE A 162 6.32 14.11 12.82
C PHE A 162 7.02 12.74 12.74
N THR A 163 7.87 12.47 13.72
CA THR A 163 8.55 11.18 13.87
C THR A 163 7.72 10.23 14.74
N ALA A 164 7.37 9.07 14.20
CA ALA A 164 6.68 8.01 14.92
C ALA A 164 7.61 7.28 15.91
N GLU A 165 7.04 6.45 16.79
CA GLU A 165 7.79 5.74 17.84
C GLU A 165 8.84 4.77 17.31
N ASN A 166 8.63 4.23 16.11
CA ASN A 166 9.56 3.35 15.42
C ASN A 166 10.70 4.11 14.71
N GLY A 167 10.76 5.44 14.83
CA GLY A 167 11.74 6.29 14.16
C GLY A 167 11.36 6.69 12.74
N SER A 168 10.29 6.12 12.16
CA SER A 168 9.80 6.51 10.84
C SER A 168 9.25 7.93 10.84
N LEU A 169 9.39 8.61 9.71
CA LEU A 169 8.78 9.93 9.49
C LEU A 169 7.37 9.74 8.91
N ILE A 170 6.38 10.39 9.49
CA ILE A 170 5.01 10.41 8.99
C ILE A 170 4.78 11.74 8.28
N VAL A 171 4.40 11.68 7.01
CA VAL A 171 4.20 12.86 6.18
C VAL A 171 2.76 12.91 5.62
N PRO A 172 2.19 14.12 5.43
CA PRO A 172 0.83 14.28 4.92
C PRO A 172 0.75 14.08 3.40
N TRP A 173 -0.49 14.04 2.90
CA TRP A 173 -0.79 13.88 1.49
C TRP A 173 0.02 14.78 0.57
N ARG A 174 0.12 16.08 0.89
CA ARG A 174 0.86 17.05 0.05
C ARG A 174 2.29 16.59 -0.21
N VAL A 175 3.01 16.20 0.84
CA VAL A 175 4.40 15.74 0.73
C VAL A 175 4.45 14.40 0.00
N MET A 176 3.53 13.48 0.32
CA MET A 176 3.42 12.19 -0.37
C MET A 176 3.21 12.35 -1.88
N HIS A 177 2.29 13.23 -2.29
CA HIS A 177 1.96 13.48 -3.69
C HIS A 177 3.17 14.05 -4.45
N ASP A 178 3.84 15.06 -3.88
CA ASP A 178 5.05 15.64 -4.48
C ASP A 178 6.15 14.58 -4.64
N LEU A 179 6.35 13.72 -3.64
CA LEU A 179 7.32 12.62 -3.71
C LEU A 179 6.91 11.58 -4.76
N ALA A 180 5.64 11.21 -4.85
CA ALA A 180 5.15 10.26 -5.84
C ALA A 180 5.40 10.75 -7.27
N GLN A 181 5.18 12.03 -7.55
CA GLN A 181 5.47 12.62 -8.85
C GLN A 181 6.98 12.58 -9.16
N LEU A 182 7.84 12.93 -8.21
CA LEU A 182 9.29 12.87 -8.38
C LEU A 182 9.78 11.44 -8.65
N ILE A 183 9.25 10.47 -7.90
CA ILE A 183 9.54 9.05 -8.06
C ILE A 183 9.09 8.58 -9.46
N ALA A 184 7.86 8.92 -9.86
CA ALA A 184 7.33 8.57 -11.18
C ALA A 184 8.20 9.11 -12.32
N GLN A 185 8.67 10.37 -12.20
CA GLN A 185 9.57 10.97 -13.20
C GLN A 185 10.94 10.29 -13.22
N LYS A 186 11.52 10.02 -12.05
CA LYS A 186 12.85 9.41 -11.96
C LYS A 186 12.87 7.98 -12.50
N TYR A 187 11.81 7.22 -12.23
CA TYR A 187 11.67 5.81 -12.63
C TYR A 187 10.66 5.63 -13.76
N ALA A 188 10.55 6.63 -14.64
CA ALA A 188 9.51 6.67 -15.65
C ALA A 188 9.51 5.45 -16.59
N ASP A 189 10.70 4.95 -16.96
CA ASP A 189 10.83 3.77 -17.82
C ASP A 189 10.31 2.50 -17.13
N HIS A 190 10.52 2.38 -15.81
CA HIS A 190 10.02 1.27 -15.00
C HIS A 190 8.49 1.32 -14.90
N TYR A 191 7.92 2.46 -14.50
CA TYR A 191 6.47 2.56 -14.33
C TYR A 191 5.71 2.49 -15.65
N THR A 192 6.23 3.06 -16.75
CA THR A 192 5.61 2.91 -18.06
C THR A 192 5.61 1.45 -18.49
N ALA A 193 6.68 0.70 -18.22
CA ALA A 193 6.72 -0.74 -18.50
C ALA A 193 5.73 -1.54 -17.65
N GLU A 194 5.58 -1.22 -16.36
CA GLU A 194 4.59 -1.88 -15.48
C GLU A 194 3.15 -1.56 -15.89
N VAL A 195 2.84 -0.30 -16.25
CA VAL A 195 1.52 0.07 -16.80
C VAL A 195 1.20 -0.74 -18.05
N THR A 196 2.13 -0.81 -19.01
CA THR A 196 1.90 -1.59 -20.24
C THR A 196 1.74 -3.08 -19.96
N LYS A 197 2.45 -3.62 -18.97
CA LYS A 197 2.31 -5.02 -18.56
C LYS A 197 0.92 -5.27 -17.96
N GLU A 198 0.47 -4.43 -17.04
CA GLU A 198 -0.85 -4.53 -16.41
C GLU A 198 -1.98 -4.44 -17.45
N GLU A 199 -1.87 -3.54 -18.41
CA GLU A 199 -2.85 -3.42 -19.49
C GLU A 199 -2.94 -4.67 -20.37
N ARG A 200 -1.79 -5.29 -20.69
CA ARG A 200 -1.78 -6.56 -21.44
C ARG A 200 -2.43 -7.69 -20.64
N GLU A 201 -2.25 -7.69 -19.32
CA GLU A 201 -2.90 -8.66 -18.43
C GLU A 201 -4.42 -8.42 -18.42
N HIS A 202 -4.88 -7.18 -18.21
CA HIS A 202 -6.30 -6.84 -18.25
C HIS A 202 -6.94 -7.09 -19.62
N GLU A 203 -6.27 -6.79 -20.73
CA GLU A 203 -6.78 -7.11 -22.08
C GLU A 203 -7.04 -8.61 -22.26
N HIS A 204 -6.20 -9.46 -21.67
CA HIS A 204 -6.40 -10.90 -21.67
C HIS A 204 -7.61 -11.30 -20.82
N GLU A 205 -7.72 -10.75 -19.61
CA GLU A 205 -8.83 -11.03 -18.68
C GLU A 205 -10.17 -10.52 -19.19
N ILE A 206 -10.20 -9.37 -19.86
CA ILE A 206 -11.38 -8.82 -20.56
C ILE A 206 -11.85 -9.75 -21.68
N ARG A 207 -10.96 -10.54 -22.27
CA ARG A 207 -11.32 -11.47 -23.34
C ARG A 207 -11.77 -12.83 -22.81
N TRP A 208 -11.15 -13.31 -21.74
CA TRP A 208 -11.26 -14.71 -21.32
C TRP A 208 -11.76 -14.91 -19.88
N GLY A 209 -11.92 -13.84 -19.12
CA GLY A 209 -12.10 -13.89 -17.66
C GLY A 209 -10.82 -14.29 -16.95
N TYR A 210 -10.86 -14.37 -15.62
CA TYR A 210 -9.74 -14.87 -14.83
C TYR A 210 -10.18 -15.65 -13.59
N MET A 211 -9.30 -16.52 -13.10
CA MET A 211 -9.52 -17.29 -11.88
C MET A 211 -8.79 -16.62 -10.70
N SER A 212 -9.56 -16.07 -9.77
CA SER A 212 -9.04 -15.59 -8.49
C SER A 212 -9.24 -16.67 -7.42
N GLY A 213 -8.19 -17.45 -7.14
CA GLY A 213 -8.27 -18.61 -6.26
C GLY A 213 -9.27 -19.65 -6.80
N SER A 214 -10.37 -19.88 -6.08
CA SER A 214 -11.44 -20.79 -6.50
C SER A 214 -12.61 -20.11 -7.22
N THR A 215 -12.56 -18.79 -7.43
CA THR A 215 -13.66 -18.03 -8.01
C THR A 215 -13.31 -17.57 -9.42
N TYR A 216 -14.17 -17.94 -10.38
CA TYR A 216 -14.10 -17.42 -11.74
C TYR A 216 -14.73 -16.03 -11.81
N ILE A 217 -14.01 -15.09 -12.41
CA ILE A 217 -14.47 -13.73 -12.67
C ILE A 217 -14.67 -13.60 -14.18
N SER A 218 -15.87 -13.17 -14.57
CA SER A 218 -16.25 -13.15 -15.98
C SER A 218 -15.56 -12.01 -16.73
N PRO A 219 -15.40 -12.14 -18.06
CA PRO A 219 -14.91 -11.08 -18.94
C PRO A 219 -15.58 -9.71 -18.72
N GLU A 220 -16.90 -9.70 -18.50
CA GLU A 220 -17.69 -8.48 -18.31
C GLU A 220 -17.33 -7.76 -17.00
N ILE A 221 -17.09 -8.52 -15.93
CA ILE A 221 -16.63 -7.95 -14.65
C ILE A 221 -15.22 -7.39 -14.82
N CYS A 222 -14.34 -8.11 -15.52
CA CYS A 222 -12.98 -7.62 -15.80
C CYS A 222 -13.00 -6.31 -16.61
N ALA A 223 -13.90 -6.22 -17.60
CA ALA A 223 -14.07 -5.02 -18.41
C ALA A 223 -14.62 -3.82 -17.63
N GLU A 224 -15.47 -4.05 -16.63
CA GLU A 224 -15.95 -2.97 -15.76
C GLU A 224 -14.85 -2.50 -14.81
N THR A 225 -14.15 -3.43 -14.17
CA THR A 225 -12.97 -3.13 -13.35
C THR A 225 -11.92 -2.35 -14.15
N ASP A 226 -11.60 -2.76 -15.38
CA ASP A 226 -10.61 -2.04 -16.20
C ASP A 226 -10.97 -0.57 -16.43
N LYS A 227 -12.26 -0.25 -16.61
CA LYS A 227 -12.70 1.14 -16.77
C LYS A 227 -12.48 1.97 -15.50
N GLU A 228 -12.66 1.36 -14.33
CA GLU A 228 -12.43 2.04 -13.04
C GLU A 228 -10.93 2.32 -12.80
N PHE A 229 -10.05 1.41 -13.23
CA PHE A 229 -8.60 1.53 -13.02
C PHE A 229 -7.86 2.27 -14.15
N ARG A 230 -8.48 2.49 -15.32
CA ARG A 230 -7.86 3.22 -16.42
C ARG A 230 -7.42 4.64 -16.07
N PRO A 231 -8.23 5.48 -15.37
CA PRO A 231 -7.80 6.81 -14.97
C PRO A 231 -6.53 6.82 -14.12
N LEU A 232 -6.33 5.80 -13.27
CA LEU A 232 -5.12 5.64 -12.47
C LEU A 232 -3.89 5.45 -13.36
N ARG A 233 -3.96 4.53 -14.33
CA ARG A 233 -2.86 4.25 -15.25
C ARG A 233 -2.53 5.45 -16.15
N ASP A 234 -3.55 6.17 -16.60
CA ASP A 234 -3.37 7.40 -17.39
C ASP A 234 -2.67 8.49 -16.56
N LEU A 235 -3.05 8.65 -15.29
CA LEU A 235 -2.40 9.60 -14.39
C LEU A 235 -0.94 9.23 -14.08
N VAL A 236 -0.64 7.95 -13.89
CA VAL A 236 0.75 7.48 -13.72
C VAL A 236 1.61 7.82 -14.94
N ARG A 237 1.09 7.63 -16.16
CA ARG A 237 1.78 8.03 -17.39
C ARG A 237 2.00 9.54 -17.46
N GLU A 238 1.00 10.32 -17.06
CA GLU A 238 1.11 11.77 -17.00
C GLU A 238 2.26 12.19 -16.07
N TRP A 239 2.37 11.56 -14.90
CA TRP A 239 3.45 11.84 -13.95
C TRP A 239 4.82 11.40 -14.45
N CYS A 240 4.91 10.30 -15.19
CA CYS A 240 6.15 9.85 -15.85
C CYS A 240 6.67 10.86 -16.89
N GLY A 241 5.76 11.64 -17.49
CA GLY A 241 6.08 12.68 -18.46
C GLY A 241 6.11 12.19 -19.92
N ALA A 242 5.80 13.10 -20.84
CA ALA A 242 5.61 12.78 -22.26
C ALA A 242 6.86 12.20 -22.95
N GLU A 243 8.06 12.60 -22.53
CA GLU A 243 9.30 12.07 -23.11
C GLU A 243 9.52 10.60 -22.77
N ALA A 244 9.25 10.19 -21.53
CA ALA A 244 9.39 8.80 -21.12
C ALA A 244 8.38 7.90 -21.85
N VAL A 245 7.14 8.37 -21.97
CA VAL A 245 6.09 7.68 -22.76
C VAL A 245 6.54 7.53 -24.22
N ALA A 246 7.03 8.60 -24.85
CA ALA A 246 7.49 8.55 -26.23
C ALA A 246 8.68 7.59 -26.45
N ARG A 247 9.65 7.57 -25.53
CA ARG A 247 10.78 6.62 -25.57
C ARG A 247 10.30 5.18 -25.45
N GLN A 248 9.33 4.92 -24.58
CA GLN A 248 8.76 3.59 -24.44
C GLN A 248 8.02 3.17 -25.72
N ASP A 249 7.20 4.05 -26.30
CA ASP A 249 6.51 3.79 -27.56
C ASP A 249 7.50 3.47 -28.69
N GLU A 250 8.62 4.22 -28.76
CA GLU A 250 9.71 3.94 -29.70
C GLU A 250 10.35 2.57 -29.45
N LEU A 251 10.64 2.22 -28.19
CA LEU A 251 11.19 0.92 -27.83
C LEU A 251 10.23 -0.22 -28.20
N GLU A 252 8.92 -0.05 -28.02
CA GLU A 252 7.92 -1.04 -28.41
C GLU A 252 7.79 -1.18 -29.92
N ALA A 253 7.81 -0.07 -30.65
CA ALA A 253 7.83 -0.07 -32.11
C ALA A 253 9.08 -0.78 -32.65
N LEU A 254 10.26 -0.49 -32.09
CA LEU A 254 11.51 -1.15 -32.45
C LEU A 254 11.47 -2.65 -32.12
N ARG A 255 10.96 -3.05 -30.96
CA ARG A 255 10.79 -4.48 -30.61
C ARG A 255 9.85 -5.20 -31.56
N THR A 256 8.75 -4.55 -31.96
CA THR A 256 7.80 -5.09 -32.93
C THR A 256 8.46 -5.27 -34.29
N GLU A 257 9.24 -4.29 -34.74
CA GLU A 257 9.94 -4.35 -36.02
C GLU A 257 11.05 -5.41 -36.02
N VAL A 258 11.85 -5.51 -34.95
CA VAL A 258 12.85 -6.57 -34.78
C VAL A 258 12.19 -7.94 -34.83
N LYS A 259 11.04 -8.12 -34.17
CA LYS A 259 10.28 -9.37 -34.23
C LYS A 259 9.81 -9.69 -35.65
N ARG A 260 9.20 -8.71 -36.34
CA ARG A 260 8.72 -8.86 -37.71
C ARG A 260 9.85 -9.23 -38.68
N LEU A 261 11.03 -8.60 -38.54
CA LEU A 261 12.22 -8.93 -39.31
C LEU A 261 12.72 -10.34 -39.00
N GLY A 262 12.75 -10.72 -37.72
CA GLY A 262 13.07 -12.10 -37.31
C GLY A 262 12.18 -13.14 -37.98
N GLU A 263 10.85 -12.95 -37.93
CA GLU A 263 9.88 -13.83 -38.58
C GLU A 263 10.02 -13.87 -40.11
N LEU A 264 10.38 -12.76 -40.74
CA LEU A 264 10.62 -12.69 -42.18
C LEU A 264 11.89 -13.47 -42.57
N VAL A 265 12.96 -13.31 -41.79
CA VAL A 265 14.22 -14.02 -42.04
C VAL A 265 14.07 -15.51 -41.77
N GLU A 266 13.35 -15.93 -40.73
CA GLU A 266 13.02 -17.34 -40.49
C GLU A 266 12.31 -17.96 -41.70
N ARG A 267 11.28 -17.28 -42.24
CA ARG A 267 10.59 -17.76 -43.44
C ARG A 267 11.50 -17.84 -44.67
N ALA A 268 12.46 -16.91 -44.80
CA ALA A 268 13.43 -16.93 -45.89
C ALA A 268 14.41 -18.12 -45.74
N ILE A 269 14.92 -18.36 -44.53
CA ILE A 269 15.77 -19.52 -44.22
C ILE A 269 15.04 -20.83 -44.53
N ASP A 270 13.80 -20.97 -44.08
CA ASP A 270 13.00 -22.17 -44.35
C ASP A 270 12.75 -22.35 -45.86
N ALA A 271 12.53 -21.26 -46.61
CA ALA A 271 12.39 -21.33 -48.06
C ALA A 271 13.69 -21.76 -48.78
N VAL A 272 14.86 -21.28 -48.33
CA VAL A 272 16.18 -21.67 -48.89
C VAL A 272 16.48 -23.14 -48.59
N ARG A 273 16.22 -23.57 -47.34
CA ARG A 273 16.34 -24.97 -46.91
C ARG A 273 15.44 -25.90 -47.72
N ASN A 274 14.19 -25.51 -47.95
CA ASN A 274 13.25 -26.27 -48.77
C ASN A 274 13.68 -26.38 -50.26
N ASN A 275 14.53 -25.49 -50.74
CA ASN A 275 15.14 -25.55 -52.08
C ASN A 275 16.47 -26.34 -52.11
N GLY A 276 16.90 -26.90 -50.98
CA GLY A 276 18.08 -27.77 -50.87
C GLY A 276 19.43 -27.04 -50.68
N ASP A 277 19.43 -25.72 -50.53
CA ASP A 277 20.66 -24.95 -50.27
C ASP A 277 20.95 -24.81 -48.77
N GLU A 278 21.33 -25.93 -48.19
CA GLU A 278 21.52 -26.07 -46.74
C GLU A 278 22.76 -25.36 -46.21
N LYS A 279 23.66 -24.96 -47.11
CA LYS A 279 24.84 -24.19 -46.77
C LYS A 279 24.46 -22.73 -46.58
N THR A 280 23.75 -22.14 -47.54
CA THR A 280 23.27 -20.75 -47.46
C THR A 280 22.30 -20.55 -46.31
N ALA A 281 21.40 -21.51 -46.05
CA ALA A 281 20.49 -21.46 -44.90
C ALA A 281 21.25 -21.39 -43.56
N ARG A 282 22.32 -22.18 -43.38
CA ARG A 282 23.14 -22.16 -42.16
C ARG A 282 23.97 -20.89 -42.01
N GLU A 283 24.45 -20.32 -43.12
CA GLU A 283 25.16 -19.04 -43.11
C GLU A 283 24.21 -17.91 -42.65
N LEU A 284 22.98 -17.87 -43.16
CA LEU A 284 21.95 -16.92 -42.74
C LEU A 284 21.54 -17.09 -41.26
N GLU A 285 21.38 -18.33 -40.78
CA GLU A 285 21.12 -18.59 -39.35
C GLU A 285 22.26 -18.10 -38.46
N ARG A 286 23.52 -18.24 -38.91
CA ARG A 286 24.69 -17.78 -38.17
C ARG A 286 24.79 -16.26 -38.15
N ASP A 287 24.51 -15.61 -39.28
CA ASP A 287 24.62 -14.16 -39.43
C ASP A 287 23.50 -13.40 -38.68
N LEU A 288 22.38 -14.07 -38.40
CA LEU A 288 21.31 -13.53 -37.54
C LEU A 288 21.78 -13.28 -36.08
N GLY A 289 22.88 -13.92 -35.65
CA GLY A 289 23.51 -13.69 -34.34
C GLY A 289 22.71 -14.12 -33.10
N ILE A 290 21.43 -14.47 -33.27
CA ILE A 290 20.55 -15.06 -32.25
C ILE A 290 20.14 -16.44 -32.77
N PRO A 291 20.41 -17.54 -32.04
CA PRO A 291 19.99 -18.86 -32.49
C PRO A 291 18.47 -18.87 -32.74
N VAL A 292 18.05 -19.31 -33.92
CA VAL A 292 16.62 -19.39 -34.32
C VAL A 292 15.79 -20.16 -33.28
N GLU A 293 16.41 -21.08 -32.57
CA GLU A 293 15.84 -21.86 -31.47
C GLU A 293 15.41 -21.01 -30.28
N VAL A 294 16.07 -19.87 -30.02
CA VAL A 294 15.71 -18.91 -28.96
C VAL A 294 14.47 -18.10 -29.38
N LEU A 295 14.37 -17.71 -30.65
CA LEU A 295 13.18 -17.05 -31.21
C LEU A 295 11.98 -18.00 -31.27
N ARG A 296 12.20 -19.27 -31.66
CA ARG A 296 11.18 -20.34 -31.61
C ARG A 296 10.74 -20.67 -30.19
N GLN A 297 11.62 -20.62 -29.18
CA GLN A 297 11.25 -20.81 -27.78
C GLN A 297 10.42 -19.65 -27.24
N ALA A 298 10.76 -18.40 -27.56
CA ALA A 298 9.93 -17.25 -27.24
C ALA A 298 8.53 -17.34 -27.88
N ASN A 299 8.45 -17.84 -29.12
CA ASN A 299 7.18 -18.08 -29.81
C ASN A 299 6.37 -19.23 -29.20
N ARG A 300 7.02 -20.33 -28.79
CA ARG A 300 6.35 -21.47 -28.12
C ARG A 300 5.93 -21.16 -26.69
N ALA A 301 6.63 -20.32 -25.96
CA ALA A 301 6.23 -19.87 -24.63
C ALA A 301 4.96 -18.99 -24.67
N ASN A 302 4.79 -18.20 -25.74
CA ASN A 302 3.56 -17.43 -25.97
C ASN A 302 2.41 -18.28 -26.54
N GLN A 303 2.70 -19.35 -27.29
CA GLN A 303 1.68 -20.28 -27.81
C GLN A 303 1.30 -21.40 -26.84
N ARG A 304 2.08 -21.60 -25.76
CA ARG A 304 1.79 -22.53 -24.65
C ARG A 304 1.46 -21.76 -23.37
N ARG A 305 0.57 -20.77 -23.43
CA ARG A 305 -0.36 -20.56 -22.31
C ARG A 305 -1.59 -21.41 -22.63
N PRO A 306 -1.98 -22.37 -21.78
CA PRO A 306 -3.25 -23.04 -21.97
C PRO A 306 -4.33 -21.96 -21.83
N GLY A 307 -5.04 -21.68 -22.92
CA GLY A 307 -6.42 -21.24 -22.77
C GLY A 307 -7.19 -22.33 -22.00
N PRO A 308 -8.24 -21.97 -21.25
CA PRO A 308 -9.07 -22.94 -20.55
C PRO A 308 -9.59 -24.04 -21.48
#